data_AF-A0A9N9WNS7-F1
#
_entry.id   AF-A0A9N9WNS7-F1
#
_cell.length_a   1.000
_cell.length_b   1.000
_cell.length_c   1.000
_cell.angle_alpha   90.00
_cell.angle_beta   90.00
_cell.angle_gamma   90.00
#
_symmetry.space_group_name_H-M   'P 1'
#
loop_
_entity.id
_entity.type
_entity.pdbx_description
1 polymer ?
#
loop_
_entity_poly.entity_id
_entity_poly.type
_entity_poly.pdbx_seq_one_letter_code
_entity_poly.pdbx_strand_id
1 'polypeptide(L)'
;MGSFFKYFTFSIFVALFAIILQAYYESGNLQDVTLVLTDLVKLEKFERKAVPRIVVGYGSCSDLILHAVEFLNYSESYKDFQRRNENDDEINNLEDFMRSFLYYFHKGAAAERYTPNKEVFLNLVQLAKKHSSSRWELGGNAPIMATRLLFEKTEVLLAATMSDKQKTHLINGIDIVDFKPTEDFVDDIHLILEYKTGDEFGDHKAPRANRYILHSDENNPMLKSLDLLDVNSFKPDLFIVSGLHMMDSFPYKDPSVRSQRLEKAKKQMTTADKNTLIHFEMASYVELELMNDITKYVLPYTDSIGCNEQEINNLMNVLKSGRVSIVADSNPRVASTLDEMRTVFKILNKNYFDNREKDTDLRMLSRIHIHTLAFQLILNVKGSKWRRIKNAVAKSSLMAHSHVCQTYYVNPENAMLIFDGSFATSADPKETEDIRPKRIEANKSNPGAACWTETIYVSSNPIDVKICIAPVLVCKDAKKTVGAGDNISAVGVATQI
;
A
#
# COMPACT_ATOMS: atom_id res chain seq x y z
N MET A 1 25.76 -34.65 -46.60
CA MET A 1 24.34 -34.92 -46.26
C MET A 1 24.13 -35.49 -44.86
N GLY A 2 24.84 -36.55 -44.45
CA GLY A 2 24.58 -37.22 -43.15
C GLY A 2 24.83 -36.40 -41.87
N SER A 3 25.72 -35.41 -41.90
CA SER A 3 25.98 -34.53 -40.75
C SER A 3 24.89 -33.46 -40.56
N PHE A 4 24.43 -32.82 -41.63
CA PHE A 4 23.34 -31.84 -41.61
C PHE A 4 22.02 -32.45 -41.11
N PHE A 5 21.68 -33.67 -41.56
CA PHE A 5 20.48 -34.37 -41.10
C PHE A 5 20.54 -34.73 -39.60
N LYS A 6 21.72 -35.05 -39.06
CA LYS A 6 21.94 -35.28 -37.63
C LYS A 6 21.76 -34.01 -36.79
N TYR A 7 22.29 -32.87 -37.24
CA TYR A 7 22.10 -31.60 -36.55
C TYR A 7 20.65 -31.11 -36.60
N PHE A 8 19.96 -31.32 -37.73
CA PHE A 8 18.55 -30.98 -37.88
C PHE A 8 17.64 -31.82 -36.97
N THR A 9 17.83 -33.13 -36.95
CA THR A 9 17.08 -34.04 -36.05
C THR A 9 17.34 -33.75 -34.57
N PHE A 10 18.59 -33.47 -34.20
CA PHE A 10 18.93 -33.05 -32.84
C PHE A 10 18.27 -31.71 -32.46
N SER A 11 18.26 -30.73 -33.37
CA SER A 11 17.63 -29.42 -33.12
C SER A 11 16.11 -29.54 -32.94
N ILE A 12 15.44 -30.37 -33.76
CA ILE A 12 14.01 -30.66 -33.60
C ILE A 12 13.74 -31.35 -32.26
N PHE A 13 14.57 -32.33 -31.87
CA PHE A 13 14.41 -33.01 -30.60
C PHE A 13 14.56 -32.04 -29.42
N VAL A 14 15.58 -31.17 -29.44
CA VAL A 14 15.77 -30.14 -28.41
C VAL A 14 14.58 -29.17 -28.36
N ALA A 15 14.09 -28.72 -29.51
CA ALA A 15 12.92 -27.84 -29.57
C ALA A 15 11.65 -28.52 -29.04
N LEU A 16 11.37 -29.77 -29.44
CA LEU A 16 10.22 -30.53 -28.94
C LEU A 16 10.33 -30.84 -27.45
N PHE A 17 11.52 -31.22 -26.98
CA PHE A 17 11.78 -31.43 -25.56
C PHE A 17 11.57 -30.14 -24.76
N ALA A 18 12.06 -29.01 -25.25
CA ALA A 18 11.83 -27.71 -24.61
C ALA A 18 10.34 -27.33 -24.57
N ILE A 19 9.58 -27.58 -25.64
CA ILE A 19 8.12 -27.34 -25.68
C ILE A 19 7.38 -28.24 -24.69
N ILE A 20 7.69 -29.54 -24.66
CA ILE A 20 7.06 -30.49 -23.73
C ILE A 20 7.40 -30.14 -22.27
N LEU A 21 8.67 -29.79 -22.01
CA LEU A 21 9.13 -29.39 -20.69
C LEU A 21 8.44 -28.09 -20.23
N GLN A 22 8.33 -27.10 -21.12
CA GLN A 22 7.60 -25.86 -20.86
C GLN A 22 6.12 -26.14 -20.56
N ALA A 23 5.45 -26.97 -21.36
CA ALA A 23 4.06 -27.35 -21.13
C ALA A 23 3.87 -28.09 -19.79
N TYR A 24 4.81 -28.96 -19.41
CA TYR A 24 4.81 -29.63 -18.11
C TYR A 24 4.94 -28.62 -16.95
N TYR A 25 5.87 -27.68 -17.04
CA TYR A 25 6.02 -26.62 -16.02
C TYR A 25 4.81 -25.70 -15.93
N GLU A 26 4.24 -25.30 -17.07
CA GLU A 26 3.02 -24.48 -17.12
C GLU A 26 1.82 -25.21 -16.50
N SER A 27 1.65 -26.50 -16.79
CA SER A 27 0.61 -27.33 -16.19
C SER A 27 0.78 -27.44 -14.67
N GLY A 28 2.02 -27.61 -14.17
CA GLY A 28 2.29 -27.65 -12.74
C GLY A 28 1.97 -26.32 -12.05
N ASN A 29 2.40 -25.21 -12.63
CA ASN A 29 2.10 -23.87 -12.11
C ASN A 29 0.58 -23.59 -12.06
N LEU A 30 -0.15 -23.95 -13.12
CA LEU A 30 -1.61 -23.79 -13.16
C LEU A 30 -2.30 -24.61 -12.05
N GLN A 31 -1.81 -25.83 -11.77
CA GLN A 31 -2.30 -26.67 -10.69
C GLN A 31 -2.07 -26.00 -9.32
N ASP A 32 -0.88 -25.49 -9.05
CA ASP A 32 -0.55 -24.81 -7.79
C ASP A 32 -1.40 -23.54 -7.59
N VAL A 33 -1.51 -22.70 -8.63
CA VAL A 33 -2.38 -21.52 -8.65
C VAL A 33 -3.83 -21.89 -8.32
N THR A 34 -4.34 -22.96 -8.94
CA THR A 34 -5.74 -23.39 -8.75
C THR A 34 -5.98 -23.91 -7.33
N LEU A 35 -5.02 -24.65 -6.75
CA LEU A 35 -5.10 -25.12 -5.37
C LEU A 35 -5.11 -23.97 -4.37
N VAL A 36 -4.20 -23.00 -4.55
CA VAL A 36 -4.14 -21.78 -3.73
C VAL A 36 -5.44 -20.98 -3.86
N LEU A 37 -5.91 -20.72 -5.09
CA LEU A 37 -7.13 -19.98 -5.35
C LEU A 37 -8.34 -20.63 -4.67
N THR A 38 -8.47 -21.95 -4.80
CA THR A 38 -9.61 -22.69 -4.21
C THR A 38 -9.66 -22.51 -2.69
N ASP A 39 -8.52 -22.60 -2.02
CA ASP A 39 -8.46 -22.40 -0.56
C ASP A 39 -8.66 -20.93 -0.17
N LEU A 40 -8.11 -19.97 -0.93
CA LEU A 40 -8.36 -18.54 -0.72
C LEU A 40 -9.86 -18.19 -0.80
N VAL A 41 -10.54 -18.65 -1.85
CA VAL A 41 -12.00 -18.41 -2.05
C VAL A 41 -12.82 -19.09 -0.95
N LYS A 42 -12.37 -20.23 -0.44
CA LYS A 42 -13.00 -20.88 0.73
C LYS A 42 -12.84 -20.03 1.99
N LEU A 43 -11.64 -19.47 2.22
CA LEU A 43 -11.31 -18.63 3.37
C LEU A 43 -11.94 -17.23 3.30
N GLU A 44 -12.20 -16.70 2.11
CA GLU A 44 -12.89 -15.42 1.93
C GLU A 44 -14.31 -15.44 2.52
N LYS A 45 -14.98 -16.60 2.51
CA LYS A 45 -16.35 -16.73 3.00
C LYS A 45 -16.40 -16.63 4.53
N PHE A 46 -17.16 -15.66 5.03
CA PHE A 46 -17.51 -15.53 6.43
C PHE A 46 -18.88 -14.86 6.58
N GLU A 47 -19.56 -15.13 7.69
CA GLU A 47 -20.82 -14.48 8.03
C GLU A 47 -20.60 -13.29 8.94
N ARG A 48 -21.16 -12.11 8.62
CA ARG A 48 -21.10 -10.95 9.50
C ARG A 48 -22.40 -10.83 10.30
N LYS A 49 -22.29 -10.56 11.61
CA LYS A 49 -23.44 -10.46 12.54
C LYS A 49 -24.06 -9.06 12.57
N ALA A 50 -23.28 -8.02 12.36
CA ALA A 50 -23.69 -6.62 12.39
C ALA A 50 -23.02 -5.86 11.23
N VAL A 51 -23.62 -4.76 10.79
CA VAL A 51 -23.03 -3.87 9.78
C VAL A 51 -22.06 -2.92 10.51
N PRO A 52 -20.74 -2.96 10.22
CA PRO A 52 -19.78 -2.09 10.87
C PRO A 52 -19.95 -0.66 10.37
N ARG A 53 -19.72 0.30 11.27
CA ARG A 53 -19.75 1.73 10.97
C ARG A 53 -18.32 2.25 10.99
N ILE A 54 -17.86 2.82 9.88
CA ILE A 54 -16.47 3.19 9.68
C ILE A 54 -16.36 4.66 9.30
N VAL A 55 -15.51 5.39 10.00
CA VAL A 55 -15.05 6.72 9.58
C VAL A 55 -13.72 6.56 8.87
N VAL A 56 -13.53 7.23 7.73
CA VAL A 56 -12.25 7.27 7.01
C VAL A 56 -11.91 8.69 6.59
N GLY A 57 -10.68 9.11 6.89
CA GLY A 57 -10.10 10.36 6.44
C GLY A 57 -8.60 10.19 6.20
N TYR A 58 -7.89 11.13 5.59
CA TYR A 58 -8.38 12.39 5.04
C TYR A 58 -7.91 12.57 3.59
N GLY A 59 -8.38 13.64 2.96
CA GLY A 59 -7.94 14.06 1.62
C GLY A 59 -8.67 13.33 0.50
N SER A 60 -8.62 13.94 -0.68
CA SER A 60 -9.20 13.42 -1.91
C SER A 60 -8.58 14.14 -3.10
N CYS A 61 -8.30 13.42 -4.18
CA CYS A 61 -7.77 14.01 -5.39
C CYS A 61 -8.46 13.44 -6.64
N SER A 62 -8.25 14.10 -7.77
CA SER A 62 -8.64 13.59 -9.07
C SER A 62 -7.42 13.00 -9.76
N ASP A 63 -7.41 11.69 -9.94
CA ASP A 63 -6.32 10.99 -10.59
C ASP A 63 -6.46 11.13 -12.11
N LEU A 64 -5.47 11.73 -12.74
CA LEU A 64 -5.29 11.74 -14.19
C LEU A 64 -4.26 10.69 -14.55
N ILE A 65 -4.74 9.53 -15.02
CA ILE A 65 -3.93 8.34 -15.24
C ILE A 65 -3.69 8.13 -16.73
N LEU A 66 -2.45 7.76 -17.09
CA LEU A 66 -2.03 7.54 -18.46
C LEU A 66 -0.81 6.61 -18.53
N HIS A 67 -0.54 6.08 -19.73
CA HIS A 67 0.64 5.25 -19.96
C HIS A 67 1.89 6.12 -20.13
N ALA A 68 2.88 5.92 -19.26
CA ALA A 68 4.03 6.79 -19.10
C ALA A 68 4.88 6.88 -20.37
N VAL A 69 5.18 5.73 -21.00
CA VAL A 69 6.06 5.65 -22.16
C VAL A 69 5.44 6.33 -23.38
N GLU A 70 4.15 6.11 -23.62
CA GLU A 70 3.42 6.77 -24.70
C GLU A 70 3.37 8.30 -24.53
N PHE A 71 3.08 8.76 -23.31
CA PHE A 71 2.91 10.18 -23.05
C PHE A 71 4.21 10.97 -23.02
N LEU A 72 5.22 10.47 -22.31
CA LEU A 72 6.51 11.14 -22.20
C LEU A 72 7.30 11.08 -23.52
N ASN A 73 6.94 10.13 -24.39
CA ASN A 73 7.44 9.95 -25.75
C ASN A 73 8.94 10.24 -25.88
N TYR A 74 9.75 9.20 -25.64
CA TYR A 74 11.21 9.33 -25.57
C TYR A 74 11.81 10.15 -26.74
N SER A 75 12.72 11.04 -26.38
CA SER A 75 13.52 11.87 -27.28
C SER A 75 15.00 11.76 -26.86
N GLU A 76 15.91 11.81 -27.84
CA GLU A 76 17.37 11.81 -27.57
C GLU A 76 17.81 12.95 -26.63
N SER A 77 17.02 14.04 -26.55
CA SER A 77 17.23 15.12 -25.59
C SER A 77 17.16 14.68 -24.12
N TYR A 78 16.57 13.52 -23.81
CA TYR A 78 16.44 13.00 -22.44
C TYR A 78 17.61 12.10 -22.02
N LYS A 79 18.51 11.76 -22.95
CA LYS A 79 19.64 10.86 -22.66
C LYS A 79 20.57 11.41 -21.58
N ASP A 80 20.73 12.73 -21.51
CA ASP A 80 21.58 13.40 -20.54
C ASP A 80 20.94 13.53 -19.13
N PHE A 81 19.65 13.16 -19.00
CA PHE A 81 18.91 13.15 -17.74
C PHE A 81 19.10 11.85 -16.93
N GLN A 82 20.00 10.96 -17.35
CA GLN A 82 20.24 9.68 -16.68
C GLN A 82 21.10 9.78 -15.39
N ARG A 83 21.65 10.94 -15.05
CA ARG A 83 22.50 11.14 -13.85
C ARG A 83 21.72 11.78 -12.71
N ARG A 84 21.16 11.00 -11.79
CA ARG A 84 20.58 11.54 -10.55
C ARG A 84 21.60 11.46 -9.41
N ASN A 85 21.77 12.54 -8.65
CA ASN A 85 22.32 12.44 -7.30
C ASN A 85 21.19 12.09 -6.33
N GLU A 86 21.47 11.23 -5.35
CA GLU A 86 20.45 10.76 -4.39
C GLU A 86 19.77 11.88 -3.57
N ASN A 87 20.30 13.11 -3.63
CA ASN A 87 19.81 14.29 -2.91
C ASN A 87 18.87 15.20 -3.75
N ASP A 88 18.65 14.92 -5.04
CA ASP A 88 17.77 15.75 -5.90
C ASP A 88 16.30 15.31 -5.74
N ASP A 89 15.68 15.65 -4.60
CA ASP A 89 14.27 15.29 -4.31
C ASP A 89 13.24 16.35 -4.74
N GLU A 90 13.67 17.60 -4.95
CA GLU A 90 12.78 18.67 -5.39
C GLU A 90 12.60 18.68 -6.91
N ILE A 91 11.35 18.77 -7.37
CA ILE A 91 11.00 18.87 -8.79
C ILE A 91 10.70 20.33 -9.12
N ASN A 92 11.70 21.09 -9.55
CA ASN A 92 11.57 22.51 -9.85
C ASN A 92 11.33 22.78 -11.34
N ASN A 93 11.73 21.86 -12.21
CA ASN A 93 11.60 21.99 -13.66
C ASN A 93 11.34 20.62 -14.34
N LEU A 94 11.18 20.63 -15.68
CA LEU A 94 10.93 19.42 -16.45
C LEU A 94 12.10 18.42 -16.41
N GLU A 95 13.34 18.91 -16.38
CA GLU A 95 14.53 18.06 -16.28
C GLU A 95 14.57 17.32 -14.94
N ASP A 96 14.30 17.99 -13.82
CA ASP A 96 14.22 17.36 -12.50
C ASP A 96 13.15 16.25 -12.48
N PHE A 97 11.97 16.56 -13.04
CA PHE A 97 10.89 15.59 -13.18
C PHE A 97 11.33 14.37 -14.00
N MET A 98 11.96 14.56 -15.15
CA MET A 98 12.43 13.46 -16.00
C MET A 98 13.52 12.63 -15.31
N ARG A 99 14.49 13.27 -14.63
CA ARG A 99 15.52 12.58 -13.83
C ARG A 99 14.89 11.73 -12.73
N SER A 100 13.90 12.28 -12.03
CA SER A 100 13.16 11.59 -10.96
C SER A 100 12.36 10.41 -11.52
N PHE A 101 11.58 10.61 -12.58
CA PHE A 101 10.81 9.55 -13.24
C PHE A 101 11.71 8.39 -13.69
N LEU A 102 12.81 8.68 -14.41
CA LEU A 102 13.75 7.67 -14.89
C LEU A 102 14.35 6.86 -13.74
N TYR A 103 14.65 7.50 -12.60
CA TYR A 103 15.18 6.82 -11.43
C TYR A 103 14.23 5.74 -10.88
N TYR A 104 12.93 6.01 -10.82
CA TYR A 104 11.96 5.03 -10.32
C TYR A 104 11.55 4.01 -11.39
N PHE A 105 11.48 4.45 -12.64
CA PHE A 105 11.17 3.59 -13.79
C PHE A 105 12.17 2.44 -13.93
N HIS A 106 13.48 2.71 -13.94
CA HIS A 106 14.50 1.66 -14.11
C HIS A 106 14.58 0.70 -12.90
N LYS A 107 14.23 1.18 -11.69
CA LYS A 107 14.13 0.33 -10.49
C LYS A 107 12.81 -0.43 -10.40
N GLY A 108 11.81 -0.07 -11.22
CA GLY A 108 10.44 -0.55 -11.08
C GLY A 108 9.80 -0.20 -9.73
N ALA A 109 10.23 0.90 -9.10
CA ALA A 109 9.75 1.31 -7.78
C ALA A 109 8.59 2.30 -7.91
N ALA A 110 7.68 2.26 -6.94
CA ALA A 110 6.61 3.25 -6.81
C ALA A 110 7.21 4.57 -6.31
N ALA A 111 6.71 5.69 -6.81
CA ALA A 111 7.05 7.00 -6.26
C ALA A 111 5.88 7.97 -6.38
N GLU A 112 5.86 8.92 -5.45
CA GLU A 112 4.97 10.06 -5.42
C GLU A 112 5.78 11.29 -5.05
N ARG A 113 5.67 12.37 -5.83
CA ARG A 113 6.49 13.56 -5.68
C ARG A 113 5.69 14.84 -5.84
N TYR A 114 6.01 15.79 -4.99
CA TYR A 114 5.50 17.15 -5.04
C TYR A 114 6.39 18.02 -5.96
N THR A 115 5.75 18.93 -6.71
CA THR A 115 6.44 20.02 -7.41
C THR A 115 5.91 21.38 -6.94
N PRO A 116 6.78 22.31 -6.49
CA PRO A 116 6.37 23.69 -6.24
C PRO A 116 6.12 24.49 -7.52
N ASN A 117 6.56 23.99 -8.68
CA ASN A 117 6.41 24.67 -9.96
C ASN A 117 5.04 24.35 -10.59
N LYS A 118 4.02 25.12 -10.21
CA LYS A 118 2.65 24.99 -10.73
C LYS A 118 2.56 25.14 -12.25
N GLU A 119 3.41 25.94 -12.87
CA GLU A 119 3.38 26.14 -14.32
C GLU A 119 3.79 24.86 -15.05
N VAL A 120 4.89 24.23 -14.64
CA VAL A 120 5.34 22.94 -15.18
C VAL A 120 4.26 21.88 -14.97
N PHE A 121 3.69 21.81 -13.77
CA PHE A 121 2.65 20.85 -13.44
C PHE A 121 1.39 21.03 -14.32
N LEU A 122 0.86 22.25 -14.40
CA LEU A 122 -0.33 22.55 -15.19
C LEU A 122 -0.12 22.30 -16.68
N ASN A 123 1.08 22.60 -17.20
CA ASN A 123 1.43 22.27 -18.59
C ASN A 123 1.39 20.76 -18.85
N LEU A 124 1.98 19.94 -17.97
CA LEU A 124 1.91 18.48 -18.05
C LEU A 124 0.47 17.97 -17.97
N VAL A 125 -0.34 18.49 -17.04
CA VAL A 125 -1.75 18.13 -16.91
C VAL A 125 -2.56 18.50 -18.16
N GLN A 126 -2.31 19.67 -18.77
CA GLN A 126 -2.99 20.09 -20.00
C GLN A 126 -2.65 19.19 -21.19
N LEU A 127 -1.39 18.75 -21.30
CA LEU A 127 -0.95 17.79 -22.31
C LEU A 127 -1.58 16.42 -22.05
N ALA A 128 -1.54 15.94 -20.81
CA ALA A 128 -2.10 14.67 -20.41
C ALA A 128 -3.61 14.58 -20.67
N LYS A 129 -4.37 15.65 -20.38
CA LYS A 129 -5.82 15.74 -20.67
C LYS A 129 -6.18 15.52 -22.14
N LYS A 130 -5.27 15.83 -23.06
CA LYS A 130 -5.47 15.69 -24.52
C LYS A 130 -4.95 14.35 -25.05
N HIS A 131 -4.24 13.59 -24.21
CA HIS A 131 -3.64 12.32 -24.61
C HIS A 131 -4.71 11.23 -24.70
N SER A 132 -4.63 10.40 -25.74
CA SER A 132 -5.64 9.37 -26.05
C SER A 132 -5.73 8.26 -25.00
N SER A 133 -4.65 7.99 -24.27
CA SER A 133 -4.62 7.00 -23.18
C SER A 133 -4.98 7.57 -21.81
N SER A 134 -5.34 8.86 -21.72
CA SER A 134 -5.70 9.49 -20.46
C SER A 134 -7.08 9.06 -19.97
N ARG A 135 -7.20 8.89 -18.65
CA ARG A 135 -8.47 8.63 -17.96
C ARG A 135 -8.50 9.32 -16.61
N TRP A 136 -9.71 9.68 -16.18
CA TRP A 136 -9.96 10.29 -14.88
C TRP A 136 -10.53 9.26 -13.91
N GLU A 137 -10.00 9.24 -12.71
CA GLU A 137 -10.51 8.40 -11.62
C GLU A 137 -10.54 9.17 -10.30
N LEU A 138 -11.34 8.67 -9.36
CA LEU A 138 -11.34 9.18 -7.99
C LEU A 138 -10.07 8.70 -7.28
N GLY A 139 -9.28 9.65 -6.79
CA GLY A 139 -8.02 9.43 -6.10
C GLY A 139 -8.06 9.77 -4.61
N GLY A 140 -6.96 9.45 -3.95
CA GLY A 140 -6.75 9.64 -2.52
C GLY A 140 -7.12 8.40 -1.72
N ASN A 141 -6.29 8.08 -0.73
CA ASN A 141 -6.44 6.86 0.07
C ASN A 141 -7.82 6.79 0.73
N ALA A 142 -8.28 7.88 1.34
CA ALA A 142 -9.55 7.89 2.06
C ALA A 142 -10.77 7.61 1.15
N PRO A 143 -10.97 8.29 0.00
CA PRO A 143 -12.05 7.97 -0.93
C PRO A 143 -11.97 6.57 -1.52
N ILE A 144 -10.76 6.07 -1.82
CA ILE A 144 -10.55 4.73 -2.35
C ILE A 144 -10.94 3.67 -1.30
N MET A 145 -10.45 3.84 -0.07
CA MET A 145 -10.84 2.97 1.06
C MET A 145 -12.34 3.05 1.31
N ALA A 146 -12.95 4.25 1.33
CA ALA A 146 -14.38 4.43 1.54
C ALA A 146 -15.22 3.64 0.54
N THR A 147 -14.86 3.73 -0.75
CA THR A 147 -15.50 2.99 -1.84
C THR A 147 -15.38 1.48 -1.62
N ARG A 148 -14.19 1.00 -1.23
CA ARG A 148 -13.99 -0.42 -0.96
C ARG A 148 -14.79 -0.90 0.25
N LEU A 149 -14.80 -0.12 1.34
CA LEU A 149 -15.53 -0.41 2.55
C LEU A 149 -17.04 -0.52 2.30
N LEU A 150 -17.60 0.32 1.41
CA LEU A 150 -18.99 0.21 1.00
C LEU A 150 -19.26 -1.14 0.30
N PHE A 151 -18.39 -1.56 -0.64
CA PHE A 151 -18.50 -2.88 -1.28
C PHE A 151 -18.39 -4.03 -0.28
N GLU A 152 -17.66 -3.80 0.81
CA GLU A 152 -17.57 -4.70 1.96
C GLU A 152 -18.78 -4.66 2.88
N LYS A 153 -19.89 -4.02 2.48
CA LYS A 153 -21.16 -3.92 3.20
C LYS A 153 -21.00 -3.30 4.58
N THR A 154 -20.41 -2.11 4.61
CA THR A 154 -20.22 -1.29 5.81
C THR A 154 -20.92 0.05 5.62
N GLU A 155 -21.26 0.73 6.71
CA GLU A 155 -21.67 2.13 6.68
C GLU A 155 -20.42 3.01 6.78
N VAL A 156 -20.28 3.99 5.88
CA VAL A 156 -19.04 4.74 5.74
C VAL A 156 -19.31 6.24 5.82
N LEU A 157 -18.58 6.92 6.69
CA LEU A 157 -18.43 8.38 6.68
C LEU A 157 -17.03 8.76 6.18
N LEU A 158 -16.96 9.46 5.06
CA LEU A 158 -15.75 9.98 4.44
C LEU A 158 -15.47 11.43 4.87
N ALA A 159 -14.31 11.65 5.45
CA ALA A 159 -13.80 12.97 5.80
C ALA A 159 -12.85 13.51 4.73
N ALA A 160 -13.42 14.04 3.64
CA ALA A 160 -12.69 14.66 2.54
C ALA A 160 -13.32 16.00 2.12
N THR A 161 -12.52 16.89 1.52
CA THR A 161 -12.99 18.15 0.95
C THR A 161 -12.96 18.05 -0.57
N MET A 162 -14.14 18.06 -1.18
CA MET A 162 -14.34 17.75 -2.60
C MET A 162 -15.21 18.82 -3.25
N SER A 163 -14.91 19.16 -4.50
CA SER A 163 -15.83 19.92 -5.34
C SER A 163 -17.07 19.09 -5.65
N ASP A 164 -18.15 19.76 -6.08
CA ASP A 164 -19.36 19.05 -6.50
C ASP A 164 -19.11 18.15 -7.71
N LYS A 165 -18.15 18.51 -8.59
CA LYS A 165 -17.74 17.67 -9.71
C LYS A 165 -17.07 16.39 -9.22
N GLN A 166 -16.13 16.47 -8.28
CA GLN A 166 -15.43 15.30 -7.79
C GLN A 166 -16.36 14.36 -7.00
N LYS A 167 -17.33 14.92 -6.25
CA LYS A 167 -18.37 14.15 -5.56
C LYS A 167 -19.17 13.25 -6.52
N THR A 168 -19.36 13.65 -7.78
CA THR A 168 -20.07 12.80 -8.76
C THR A 168 -19.34 11.50 -9.13
N HIS A 169 -18.03 11.41 -8.87
CA HIS A 169 -17.26 10.19 -9.08
C HIS A 169 -17.30 9.24 -7.88
N LEU A 170 -17.80 9.68 -6.72
CA LEU A 170 -18.05 8.79 -5.59
C LEU A 170 -19.27 7.91 -5.86
N ILE A 171 -19.17 6.65 -5.43
CA ILE A 171 -20.31 5.75 -5.45
C ILE A 171 -21.37 6.21 -4.44
N ASN A 172 -22.65 6.10 -4.84
CA ASN A 172 -23.77 6.38 -3.95
C ASN A 172 -23.74 5.47 -2.71
N GLY A 173 -24.04 6.03 -1.53
CA GLY A 173 -24.11 5.29 -0.25
C GLY A 173 -22.96 5.57 0.70
N ILE A 174 -22.03 6.47 0.35
CA ILE A 174 -21.00 6.99 1.26
C ILE A 174 -21.49 8.33 1.82
N ASP A 175 -21.58 8.44 3.14
CA ASP A 175 -21.80 9.72 3.81
C ASP A 175 -20.51 10.54 3.75
N ILE A 176 -20.61 11.85 3.54
CA ILE A 176 -19.45 12.75 3.44
C ILE A 176 -19.66 13.90 4.43
N VAL A 177 -18.58 14.36 5.06
CA VAL A 177 -18.62 15.59 5.88
C VAL A 177 -19.17 16.78 5.07
N ASP A 178 -19.90 17.69 5.73
CA ASP A 178 -20.59 18.83 5.08
C ASP A 178 -19.59 19.93 4.66
N PHE A 179 -18.75 19.61 3.68
CA PHE A 179 -17.88 20.58 3.03
C PHE A 179 -18.61 21.27 1.88
N LYS A 180 -18.65 22.61 1.97
CA LYS A 180 -19.20 23.49 0.94
C LYS A 180 -18.04 24.17 0.20
N PRO A 181 -17.70 23.72 -1.03
CA PRO A 181 -16.63 24.34 -1.80
C PRO A 181 -17.00 25.79 -2.13
N THR A 182 -16.01 26.69 -2.08
CA THR A 182 -16.14 28.04 -2.64
C THR A 182 -16.14 27.98 -4.17
N GLU A 183 -16.57 29.05 -4.84
CA GLU A 183 -16.63 29.09 -6.32
C GLU A 183 -15.25 28.89 -6.98
N ASP A 184 -14.18 29.29 -6.29
CA ASP A 184 -12.78 29.17 -6.71
C ASP A 184 -12.12 27.85 -6.24
N PHE A 185 -12.84 26.97 -5.55
CA PHE A 185 -12.30 25.70 -5.10
C PHE A 185 -12.05 24.77 -6.30
N VAL A 186 -10.79 24.36 -6.47
CA VAL A 186 -10.36 23.40 -7.49
C VAL A 186 -9.85 22.16 -6.78
N ASP A 187 -10.32 20.99 -7.20
CA ASP A 187 -9.81 19.72 -6.69
C ASP A 187 -8.33 19.56 -7.03
N ASP A 188 -7.56 19.03 -6.09
CA ASP A 188 -6.17 18.66 -6.36
C ASP A 188 -6.12 17.54 -7.40
N ILE A 189 -5.18 17.65 -8.34
CA ILE A 189 -5.00 16.70 -9.45
C ILE A 189 -3.71 15.94 -9.20
N HIS A 190 -3.76 14.62 -9.34
CA HIS A 190 -2.58 13.76 -9.32
C HIS A 190 -2.31 13.26 -10.73
N LEU A 191 -1.13 13.56 -11.28
CA LEU A 191 -0.71 13.05 -12.59
C LEU A 191 -0.03 11.70 -12.41
N ILE A 192 -0.70 10.63 -12.84
CA ILE A 192 -0.27 9.25 -12.62
C ILE A 192 0.24 8.64 -13.93
N LEU A 193 1.53 8.31 -13.93
CA LEU A 193 2.27 7.74 -15.05
C LEU A 193 2.48 6.25 -14.78
N GLU A 194 1.59 5.42 -15.32
CA GLU A 194 1.68 3.95 -15.21
C GLU A 194 2.57 3.38 -16.32
N TYR A 195 3.38 2.37 -15.97
CA TYR A 195 4.20 1.61 -16.90
C TYR A 195 4.12 0.11 -16.58
N LYS A 196 4.33 -0.72 -17.59
CA LYS A 196 4.22 -2.18 -17.54
C LYS A 196 5.61 -2.82 -17.44
N THR A 197 5.62 -4.08 -17.00
CA THR A 197 6.82 -4.91 -17.07
C THR A 197 7.34 -4.97 -18.50
N GLY A 198 8.61 -4.66 -18.70
CA GLY A 198 9.26 -4.73 -19.99
C GLY A 198 9.04 -3.52 -20.89
N ASP A 199 8.30 -2.51 -20.45
CA ASP A 199 8.26 -1.21 -21.14
C ASP A 199 9.68 -0.64 -21.27
N GLU A 200 9.97 -0.05 -22.43
CA GLU A 200 11.27 0.51 -22.77
C GLU A 200 11.18 2.04 -22.88
N PHE A 201 12.14 2.74 -22.28
CA PHE A 201 12.25 4.19 -22.33
C PHE A 201 13.73 4.59 -22.46
N GLY A 202 14.15 4.89 -23.69
CA GLY A 202 15.56 5.03 -24.03
C GLY A 202 16.32 3.72 -23.78
N ASP A 203 17.44 3.81 -23.06
CA ASP A 203 18.27 2.64 -22.69
C ASP A 203 17.75 1.88 -21.45
N HIS A 204 16.62 2.30 -20.87
CA HIS A 204 16.06 1.71 -19.67
C HIS A 204 14.86 0.81 -19.96
N LYS A 205 14.74 -0.25 -19.16
CA LYS A 205 13.62 -1.19 -19.21
C LYS A 205 13.00 -1.38 -17.83
N ALA A 206 11.68 -1.26 -17.72
CA ALA A 206 10.99 -1.43 -16.46
C ALA A 206 11.03 -2.90 -16.02
N PRO A 207 11.57 -3.25 -14.83
CA PRO A 207 11.66 -4.63 -14.37
C PRO A 207 10.32 -5.19 -13.88
N ARG A 208 9.36 -4.31 -13.56
CA ARG A 208 7.98 -4.66 -13.18
C ARG A 208 7.01 -3.52 -13.49
N ALA A 209 5.72 -3.86 -13.62
CA ALA A 209 4.66 -2.87 -13.73
C ALA A 209 4.54 -2.04 -12.45
N ASN A 210 4.51 -0.71 -12.59
CA ASN A 210 4.37 0.23 -11.48
C ASN A 210 3.89 1.61 -11.95
N ARG A 211 3.88 2.59 -11.05
CA ARG A 211 3.44 3.96 -11.31
C ARG A 211 4.30 5.02 -10.63
N TYR A 212 4.48 6.14 -11.32
CA TYR A 212 5.03 7.39 -10.79
C TYR A 212 3.93 8.44 -10.69
N ILE A 213 3.83 9.13 -9.55
CA ILE A 213 2.81 10.16 -9.29
C ILE A 213 3.51 11.51 -9.14
N LEU A 214 3.08 12.50 -9.92
CA LEU A 214 3.47 13.90 -9.77
C LEU A 214 2.24 14.71 -9.35
N HIS A 215 2.38 15.58 -8.36
CA HIS A 215 1.29 16.44 -7.92
C HIS A 215 1.79 17.82 -7.46
N SER A 216 0.88 18.79 -7.40
CA SER A 216 1.14 20.16 -6.92
C SER A 216 -0.04 20.60 -6.06
N ASP A 217 -0.36 19.78 -5.06
CA ASP A 217 -1.55 19.91 -4.24
C ASP A 217 -1.55 21.19 -3.40
N GLU A 218 -2.73 21.78 -3.23
CA GLU A 218 -2.94 22.96 -2.38
C GLU A 218 -3.91 22.68 -1.23
N ASN A 219 -4.84 21.75 -1.40
CA ASN A 219 -5.91 21.49 -0.45
C ASN A 219 -5.63 20.29 0.45
N ASN A 220 -5.14 19.18 -0.11
CA ASN A 220 -4.85 17.95 0.60
C ASN A 220 -3.85 18.12 1.76
N PRO A 221 -2.70 18.82 1.61
CA PRO A 221 -1.78 19.07 2.73
C PRO A 221 -2.45 19.79 3.90
N MET A 222 -3.47 20.62 3.62
CA MET A 222 -4.18 21.39 4.64
C MET A 222 -5.16 20.53 5.46
N LEU A 223 -5.54 19.34 4.99
CA LEU A 223 -6.48 18.42 5.63
C LEU A 223 -7.71 19.13 6.23
N LYS A 224 -8.34 20.03 5.46
CA LYS A 224 -9.46 20.88 5.94
C LYS A 224 -10.65 20.05 6.44
N SER A 225 -10.80 18.80 6.01
CA SER A 225 -11.84 17.90 6.52
C SER A 225 -11.69 17.57 8.01
N LEU A 226 -10.50 17.73 8.60
CA LEU A 226 -10.29 17.72 10.05
C LEU A 226 -11.22 18.69 10.78
N ASP A 227 -11.52 19.84 10.15
CA ASP A 227 -12.31 20.91 10.76
C ASP A 227 -13.81 20.58 10.82
N LEU A 228 -14.25 19.64 9.98
CA LEU A 228 -15.65 19.27 9.80
C LEU A 228 -16.01 17.92 10.44
N LEU A 229 -15.01 17.07 10.66
CA LEU A 229 -15.21 15.73 11.18
C LEU A 229 -15.40 15.74 12.71
N ASP A 230 -16.56 15.27 13.15
CA ASP A 230 -16.78 14.76 14.50
C ASP A 230 -16.90 13.23 14.45
N VAL A 231 -15.81 12.54 14.82
CA VAL A 231 -15.73 11.07 14.81
C VAL A 231 -16.84 10.44 15.67
N ASN A 232 -17.13 11.01 16.84
CA ASN A 232 -18.04 10.41 17.80
C ASN A 232 -19.51 10.55 17.41
N SER A 233 -19.85 11.60 16.65
CA SER A 233 -21.21 11.77 16.11
C SER A 233 -21.65 10.58 15.26
N PHE A 234 -20.70 9.96 14.55
CA PHE A 234 -20.95 8.78 13.72
C PHE A 234 -20.93 7.47 14.52
N LYS A 235 -20.49 7.45 15.79
CA LYS A 235 -20.35 6.23 16.62
C LYS A 235 -19.71 5.04 15.87
N PRO A 236 -18.49 5.20 15.31
CA PRO A 236 -17.86 4.16 14.51
C PRO A 236 -17.31 2.99 15.34
N ASP A 237 -17.32 1.81 14.76
CA ASP A 237 -16.53 0.65 15.22
C ASP A 237 -15.04 0.83 14.87
N LEU A 238 -14.76 1.53 13.76
CA LEU A 238 -13.42 1.77 13.24
C LEU A 238 -13.27 3.21 12.72
N PHE A 239 -12.17 3.85 13.10
CA PHE A 239 -11.70 5.10 12.53
C PHE A 239 -10.40 4.88 11.78
N ILE A 240 -10.39 5.17 10.49
CA ILE A 240 -9.22 5.06 9.62
C ILE A 240 -8.63 6.46 9.40
N VAL A 241 -7.36 6.60 9.75
CA VAL A 241 -6.54 7.79 9.52
C VAL A 241 -5.56 7.49 8.38
N SER A 242 -5.59 8.32 7.36
CA SER A 242 -4.75 8.25 6.16
C SER A 242 -4.60 9.65 5.54
N GLY A 243 -3.92 9.74 4.39
CA GLY A 243 -3.74 11.00 3.65
C GLY A 243 -2.69 11.95 4.25
N LEU A 244 -2.04 11.58 5.36
CA LEU A 244 -1.06 12.46 6.03
C LEU A 244 0.24 12.64 5.22
N HIS A 245 0.56 11.71 4.32
CA HIS A 245 1.69 11.82 3.38
C HIS A 245 1.53 12.97 2.40
N MET A 246 0.32 13.51 2.22
CA MET A 246 0.10 14.72 1.43
C MET A 246 0.76 15.96 2.05
N MET A 247 1.19 15.89 3.31
CA MET A 247 1.97 16.95 3.97
C MET A 247 3.48 16.87 3.66
N ASP A 248 3.93 15.79 3.04
CA ASP A 248 5.35 15.51 2.81
C ASP A 248 5.92 16.51 1.82
N SER A 249 7.02 17.16 2.21
CA SER A 249 7.74 18.12 1.37
C SER A 249 6.88 19.31 0.90
N PHE A 250 5.72 19.52 1.53
CA PHE A 250 4.81 20.63 1.19
C PHE A 250 5.33 21.94 1.80
N PRO A 251 5.54 23.00 1.00
CA PRO A 251 6.12 24.26 1.45
C PRO A 251 5.07 25.11 2.16
N TYR A 252 4.75 24.77 3.41
CA TYR A 252 3.87 25.58 4.24
C TYR A 252 4.42 27.00 4.39
N LYS A 253 3.59 28.01 4.08
CA LYS A 253 3.92 29.43 4.31
C LYS A 253 4.24 29.71 5.78
N ASP A 254 3.49 29.06 6.67
CA ASP A 254 3.72 29.06 8.11
C ASP A 254 4.00 27.61 8.54
N PRO A 255 5.24 27.28 8.95
CA PRO A 255 5.63 25.93 9.36
C PRO A 255 4.77 25.36 10.52
N SER A 256 4.16 26.22 11.34
CA SER A 256 3.31 25.77 12.45
C SER A 256 2.03 25.07 12.00
N VAL A 257 1.58 25.32 10.76
CA VAL A 257 0.36 24.73 10.20
C VAL A 257 0.43 23.20 10.21
N ARG A 258 1.56 22.60 9.80
CA ARG A 258 1.73 21.14 9.81
C ARG A 258 1.46 20.55 11.19
N SER A 259 2.13 21.07 12.21
CA SER A 259 1.97 20.60 13.59
C SER A 259 0.56 20.84 14.12
N GLN A 260 -0.06 21.98 13.81
CA GLN A 260 -1.46 22.26 14.22
C GLN A 260 -2.45 21.25 13.62
N ARG A 261 -2.27 20.88 12.35
CA ARG A 261 -3.11 19.88 11.67
C ARG A 261 -2.90 18.49 12.29
N LEU A 262 -1.66 18.08 12.54
CA LEU A 262 -1.35 16.81 13.17
C LEU A 262 -1.84 16.75 14.63
N GLU A 263 -1.77 17.84 15.38
CA GLU A 263 -2.33 17.92 16.72
C GLU A 263 -3.87 17.84 16.72
N LYS A 264 -4.52 18.35 15.67
CA LYS A 264 -5.96 18.17 15.48
C LYS A 264 -6.33 16.72 15.14
N ALA A 265 -5.55 16.05 14.28
CA ALA A 265 -5.72 14.63 14.01
C ALA A 265 -5.53 13.80 15.30
N LYS A 266 -4.48 14.08 16.07
CA LYS A 266 -4.27 13.51 17.41
C LYS A 266 -5.50 13.70 18.28
N LYS A 267 -6.04 14.92 18.37
CA LYS A 267 -7.22 15.22 19.18
C LYS A 267 -8.43 14.37 18.76
N GLN A 268 -8.68 14.19 17.47
CA GLN A 268 -9.76 13.30 17.01
C GLN A 268 -9.52 11.85 17.41
N MET A 269 -8.28 11.36 17.32
CA MET A 269 -7.92 10.00 17.73
C MET A 269 -8.06 9.78 19.24
N THR A 270 -7.65 10.76 20.07
CA THR A 270 -7.71 10.63 21.53
C THR A 270 -9.11 10.86 22.10
N THR A 271 -9.93 11.69 21.43
CA THR A 271 -11.32 11.94 21.84
C THR A 271 -12.31 10.92 21.30
N ALA A 272 -11.93 10.12 20.29
CA ALA A 272 -12.75 9.00 19.81
C ALA A 272 -13.08 8.03 20.96
N ASP A 273 -14.29 7.46 20.94
CA ASP A 273 -14.72 6.48 21.94
C ASP A 273 -13.65 5.39 22.12
N LYS A 274 -13.37 5.00 23.37
CA LYS A 274 -12.37 3.98 23.69
C LYS A 274 -12.73 2.62 23.06
N ASN A 275 -13.98 2.43 22.63
CA ASN A 275 -14.40 1.25 21.89
C ASN A 275 -14.12 1.27 20.40
N THR A 276 -14.04 2.45 19.79
CA THR A 276 -13.66 2.65 18.39
C THR A 276 -12.20 2.24 18.19
N LEU A 277 -11.95 1.30 17.29
CA LEU A 277 -10.59 0.96 16.87
C LEU A 277 -10.03 2.05 15.96
N ILE A 278 -8.72 2.28 16.03
CA ILE A 278 -8.04 3.26 15.17
C ILE A 278 -7.02 2.56 14.28
N HIS A 279 -7.17 2.72 12.97
CA HIS A 279 -6.25 2.19 11.97
C HIS A 279 -5.55 3.34 11.25
N PHE A 280 -4.22 3.31 11.22
CA PHE A 280 -3.41 4.21 10.44
C PHE A 280 -2.95 3.50 9.17
N GLU A 281 -3.43 3.98 8.02
CA GLU A 281 -2.94 3.55 6.71
C GLU A 281 -1.76 4.43 6.30
N MET A 282 -0.58 3.83 6.28
CA MET A 282 0.63 4.49 5.80
C MET A 282 0.63 4.62 4.27
N ALA A 283 1.50 5.48 3.78
CA ALA A 283 1.75 5.69 2.37
C ALA A 283 3.22 6.10 2.18
N SER A 284 3.59 6.60 1.00
CA SER A 284 4.96 7.01 0.70
C SER A 284 5.39 8.23 1.50
N TYR A 285 6.25 8.05 2.51
CA TYR A 285 6.92 9.12 3.25
C TYR A 285 8.42 9.17 2.92
N VAL A 286 8.92 10.33 2.52
CA VAL A 286 10.33 10.60 2.20
C VAL A 286 10.94 11.64 3.15
N GLU A 287 10.13 12.54 3.72
CA GLU A 287 10.60 13.54 4.67
C GLU A 287 10.73 12.99 6.10
N LEU A 288 11.95 13.07 6.67
CA LEU A 288 12.23 12.62 8.04
C LEU A 288 11.46 13.43 9.09
N GLU A 289 11.29 14.74 8.88
CA GLU A 289 10.57 15.59 9.84
C GLU A 289 9.10 15.19 9.97
N LEU A 290 8.41 14.97 8.85
CA LEU A 290 7.04 14.49 8.87
C LEU A 290 6.96 13.12 9.52
N MET A 291 7.88 12.20 9.22
CA MET A 291 7.92 10.90 9.89
C MET A 291 8.09 11.04 11.41
N ASN A 292 8.96 11.94 11.88
CA ASN A 292 9.11 12.22 13.30
C ASN A 292 7.80 12.78 13.91
N ASP A 293 7.13 13.69 13.21
CA ASP A 293 5.82 14.20 13.65
C ASP A 293 4.78 13.07 13.71
N ILE A 294 4.74 12.14 12.74
CA ILE A 294 3.85 10.97 12.74
C ILE A 294 4.12 10.06 13.95
N THR A 295 5.39 9.83 14.30
CA THR A 295 5.75 9.05 15.51
C THR A 295 5.29 9.71 16.81
N LYS A 296 5.06 11.02 16.81
CA LYS A 296 4.63 11.80 17.98
C LYS A 296 3.11 11.96 18.06
N TYR A 297 2.45 12.27 16.94
CA TYR A 297 1.06 12.69 16.93
C TYR A 297 0.08 11.58 16.54
N VAL A 298 0.53 10.50 15.87
CA VAL A 298 -0.36 9.50 15.27
C VAL A 298 -0.11 8.09 15.79
N LEU A 299 1.11 7.58 15.64
CA LEU A 299 1.42 6.18 15.98
C LEU A 299 1.11 5.80 17.44
N PRO A 300 1.36 6.65 18.45
CA PRO A 300 1.06 6.31 19.85
C PRO A 300 -0.44 6.14 20.15
N TYR A 301 -1.30 6.63 19.26
CA TYR A 301 -2.75 6.67 19.43
C TYR A 301 -3.48 5.71 18.46
N THR A 302 -2.77 4.72 17.94
CA THR A 302 -3.25 3.81 16.88
C THR A 302 -3.32 2.36 17.36
N ASP A 303 -4.42 1.66 17.06
CA ASP A 303 -4.59 0.22 17.35
C ASP A 303 -4.04 -0.67 16.23
N SER A 304 -4.00 -0.17 14.98
CA SER A 304 -3.55 -0.91 13.81
C SER A 304 -2.77 -0.09 12.80
N ILE A 305 -1.71 -0.66 12.21
CA ILE A 305 -1.01 -0.08 11.06
C ILE A 305 -1.28 -0.91 9.80
N GLY A 306 -1.48 -0.26 8.66
CA GLY A 306 -1.46 -0.83 7.31
C GLY A 306 -0.35 -0.18 6.49
N CYS A 307 0.42 -0.98 5.76
CA CYS A 307 1.60 -0.51 5.02
C CYS A 307 2.13 -1.54 4.02
N ASN A 308 2.94 -1.11 3.05
CA ASN A 308 3.74 -1.98 2.19
C ASN A 308 5.15 -2.24 2.76
N GLU A 309 5.97 -2.98 2.01
CA GLU A 309 7.35 -3.30 2.39
C GLU A 309 8.29 -2.09 2.48
N GLN A 310 8.05 -1.05 1.68
CA GLN A 310 8.87 0.16 1.70
C GLN A 310 8.58 0.98 2.96
N GLU A 311 7.30 1.10 3.29
CA GLU A 311 6.79 1.86 4.41
C GLU A 311 7.16 1.24 5.76
N ILE A 312 7.03 -0.08 5.92
CA ILE A 312 7.43 -0.74 7.17
C ILE A 312 8.95 -0.67 7.39
N ASN A 313 9.74 -0.82 6.32
CA ASN A 313 11.19 -0.67 6.40
C ASN A 313 11.58 0.76 6.77
N ASN A 314 10.95 1.75 6.13
CA ASN A 314 11.20 3.15 6.44
C ASN A 314 10.83 3.49 7.89
N LEU A 315 9.64 3.07 8.34
CA LEU A 315 9.20 3.25 9.73
C LEU A 315 10.17 2.61 10.72
N MET A 316 10.61 1.38 10.45
CA MET A 316 11.60 0.71 11.28
C MET A 316 12.90 1.52 11.38
N ASN A 317 13.41 2.03 10.25
CA ASN A 317 14.67 2.79 10.22
C ASN A 317 14.55 4.13 10.96
N VAL A 318 13.43 4.83 10.82
CA VAL A 318 13.14 6.05 11.58
C VAL A 318 13.12 5.74 13.07
N LEU A 319 12.38 4.69 13.48
CA LEU A 319 12.26 4.29 14.89
C LEU A 319 13.57 3.81 15.51
N LYS A 320 14.44 3.10 14.77
CA LYS A 320 15.72 2.57 15.29
C LYS A 320 16.86 3.59 15.23
N SER A 321 16.94 4.35 14.14
CA SER A 321 18.13 5.12 13.78
C SER A 321 17.89 6.61 13.55
N GLY A 322 16.62 7.05 13.54
CA GLY A 322 16.27 8.43 13.22
C GLY A 322 16.61 8.82 11.77
N ARG A 323 16.60 7.86 10.84
CA ARG A 323 16.91 8.08 9.42
C ARG A 323 15.85 7.46 8.53
N VAL A 324 15.56 8.11 7.41
CA VAL A 324 14.70 7.57 6.33
C VAL A 324 15.52 6.68 5.40
N SER A 325 14.92 5.60 4.91
CA SER A 325 15.49 4.78 3.83
C SER A 325 14.83 5.13 2.51
N ILE A 326 15.63 5.49 1.51
CA ILE A 326 15.14 5.91 0.17
C ILE A 326 14.86 4.70 -0.74
N VAL A 327 15.44 3.52 -0.43
CA VAL A 327 15.32 2.32 -1.28
C VAL A 327 15.13 1.08 -0.40
N ALA A 328 13.93 0.49 -0.47
CA ALA A 328 13.67 -0.85 0.05
C ALA A 328 13.72 -1.89 -1.09
N ASP A 329 13.98 -3.15 -0.73
CA ASP A 329 13.94 -4.26 -1.68
C ASP A 329 12.53 -4.42 -2.24
N SER A 330 12.40 -4.33 -3.56
CA SER A 330 11.13 -4.51 -4.28
C SER A 330 10.56 -5.94 -4.21
N ASN A 331 11.35 -6.93 -3.79
CA ASN A 331 10.93 -8.32 -3.61
C ASN A 331 11.40 -8.84 -2.23
N PRO A 332 10.84 -8.32 -1.13
CA PRO A 332 11.31 -8.61 0.20
C PRO A 332 11.10 -10.08 0.55
N ARG A 333 12.07 -10.66 1.27
CA ARG A 333 11.90 -12.00 1.85
C ARG A 333 10.95 -11.92 3.04
N VAL A 334 10.05 -12.90 3.14
CA VAL A 334 9.10 -13.04 4.27
C VAL A 334 9.80 -12.94 5.62
N ALA A 335 10.96 -13.57 5.74
CA ALA A 335 11.77 -13.58 6.95
C ALA A 335 12.17 -12.15 7.39
N SER A 336 12.67 -11.34 6.45
CA SER A 336 13.06 -9.95 6.70
C SER A 336 11.84 -9.08 7.04
N THR A 337 10.73 -9.24 6.31
CA THR A 337 9.49 -8.50 6.58
C THR A 337 8.91 -8.82 7.96
N LEU A 338 9.01 -10.08 8.41
CA LEU A 338 8.61 -10.49 9.75
C LEU A 338 9.48 -9.81 10.84
N ASP A 339 10.79 -9.69 10.61
CA ASP A 339 11.71 -9.05 11.55
C ASP A 339 11.48 -7.54 11.64
N GLU A 340 11.21 -6.89 10.51
CA GLU A 340 10.80 -5.48 10.43
C GLU A 340 9.50 -5.26 11.22
N MET A 341 8.48 -6.08 10.95
CA MET A 341 7.18 -6.05 11.62
C MET A 341 7.32 -6.20 13.14
N ARG A 342 8.11 -7.17 13.60
CA ARG A 342 8.36 -7.38 15.03
C ARG A 342 9.11 -6.21 15.66
N THR A 343 10.07 -5.63 14.95
CA THR A 343 10.84 -4.51 15.48
C THR A 343 9.97 -3.28 15.67
N VAL A 344 9.16 -2.92 14.68
CA VAL A 344 8.16 -1.83 14.77
C VAL A 344 7.18 -2.12 15.90
N PHE A 345 6.64 -3.33 15.97
CA PHE A 345 5.72 -3.76 17.04
C PHE A 345 6.34 -3.59 18.43
N LYS A 346 7.60 -4.05 18.62
CA LYS A 346 8.33 -3.94 19.89
C LYS A 346 8.58 -2.49 20.30
N ILE A 347 9.04 -1.63 19.38
CA ILE A 347 9.36 -0.23 19.69
C ILE A 347 8.09 0.54 20.07
N LEU A 348 7.04 0.44 19.27
CA LEU A 348 5.79 1.17 19.51
C LEU A 348 5.09 0.69 20.80
N ASN A 349 5.03 -0.62 21.02
CA ASN A 349 4.45 -1.12 22.26
C ASN A 349 5.33 -0.88 23.49
N LYS A 350 6.66 -0.79 23.34
CA LYS A 350 7.53 -0.35 24.43
C LYS A 350 7.14 1.06 24.89
N ASN A 351 6.94 1.98 23.95
CA ASN A 351 6.46 3.33 24.27
C ASN A 351 5.11 3.29 25.01
N TYR A 352 4.15 2.46 24.57
CA TYR A 352 2.90 2.24 25.27
C TYR A 352 3.11 1.76 26.71
N PHE A 353 3.85 0.67 26.94
CA PHE A 353 4.03 0.15 28.30
C PHE A 353 4.77 1.12 29.21
N ASP A 354 5.77 1.83 28.70
CA ASP A 354 6.58 2.77 29.48
C ASP A 354 5.80 4.05 29.87
N ASN A 355 4.73 4.41 29.13
CA ASN A 355 4.05 5.71 29.29
C ASN A 355 2.53 5.64 29.54
N ARG A 356 1.87 4.48 29.43
CA ARG A 356 0.41 4.34 29.59
C ARG A 356 -0.16 4.83 30.92
N GLU A 357 0.66 4.91 31.96
CA GLU A 357 0.26 5.45 33.27
C GLU A 357 0.24 6.99 33.29
N LYS A 358 1.04 7.63 32.42
CA LYS A 358 1.15 9.10 32.30
C LYS A 358 0.21 9.67 31.24
N ASP A 359 0.01 8.93 30.15
CA ASP A 359 -0.90 9.29 29.06
C ASP A 359 -1.89 8.12 28.86
N THR A 360 -3.11 8.30 29.38
CA THR A 360 -4.19 7.31 29.32
C THR A 360 -4.86 7.23 27.93
N ASP A 361 -4.46 8.09 27.00
CA ASP A 361 -4.94 8.07 25.63
C ASP A 361 -4.10 7.21 24.70
N LEU A 362 -2.89 6.82 25.14
CA LEU A 362 -2.06 5.87 24.41
C LEU A 362 -2.79 4.57 24.15
N ARG A 363 -2.59 4.04 22.93
CA ARG A 363 -3.17 2.78 22.49
C ARG A 363 -2.08 1.75 22.26
N MET A 364 -2.36 0.51 22.65
CA MET A 364 -1.46 -0.60 22.36
C MET A 364 -1.63 -0.98 20.90
N LEU A 365 -0.55 -0.97 20.13
CA LEU A 365 -0.56 -1.47 18.77
C LEU A 365 -0.88 -2.97 18.81
N SER A 366 -2.05 -3.33 18.29
CA SER A 366 -2.62 -4.67 18.40
C SER A 366 -2.81 -5.36 17.05
N ARG A 367 -2.56 -4.66 15.94
CA ARG A 367 -2.58 -5.21 14.58
C ARG A 367 -1.57 -4.54 13.66
N ILE A 368 -0.89 -5.32 12.83
CA ILE A 368 -0.09 -4.80 11.71
C ILE A 368 -0.48 -5.60 10.46
N HIS A 369 -0.77 -4.93 9.36
CA HIS A 369 -1.01 -5.54 8.06
C HIS A 369 0.03 -5.01 7.08
N ILE A 370 0.90 -5.91 6.61
CA ILE A 370 1.88 -5.63 5.57
C ILE A 370 1.41 -6.26 4.27
N HIS A 371 1.20 -5.43 3.25
CA HIS A 371 0.80 -5.87 1.92
C HIS A 371 1.96 -5.74 0.93
N THR A 372 2.40 -6.87 0.37
CA THR A 372 3.48 -6.91 -0.63
C THR A 372 2.92 -7.42 -1.96
N LEU A 373 3.75 -7.37 -3.01
CA LEU A 373 3.42 -7.97 -4.30
C LEU A 373 3.20 -9.49 -4.20
N ALA A 374 4.03 -10.21 -3.44
CA ALA A 374 4.05 -11.67 -3.44
C ALA A 374 3.19 -12.32 -2.34
N PHE A 375 2.97 -11.63 -1.23
CA PHE A 375 2.22 -12.13 -0.09
C PHE A 375 1.57 -11.02 0.74
N GLN A 376 0.53 -11.40 1.48
CA GLN A 376 -0.14 -10.58 2.49
C GLN A 376 0.22 -11.11 3.86
N LEU A 377 0.57 -10.24 4.80
CA LEU A 377 0.97 -10.61 6.15
C LEU A 377 0.17 -9.80 7.18
N ILE A 378 -0.49 -10.48 8.12
CA ILE A 378 -1.22 -9.83 9.21
C ILE A 378 -0.77 -10.40 10.54
N LEU A 379 -0.47 -9.52 11.50
CA LEU A 379 -0.28 -9.81 12.91
C LEU A 379 -1.46 -9.27 13.70
N ASN A 380 -2.02 -10.07 14.62
CA ASN A 380 -2.97 -9.62 15.64
C ASN A 380 -2.48 -10.03 17.04
N VAL A 381 -2.64 -9.16 18.03
CA VAL A 381 -2.56 -9.54 19.44
C VAL A 381 -3.76 -10.43 19.81
N LYS A 382 -3.50 -11.54 20.50
CA LYS A 382 -4.56 -12.45 20.95
C LYS A 382 -5.46 -11.76 21.97
N GLY A 383 -6.78 -12.00 21.85
CA GLY A 383 -7.78 -11.36 22.70
C GLY A 383 -8.07 -9.90 22.34
N SER A 384 -7.40 -9.31 21.35
CA SER A 384 -7.78 -8.01 20.79
C SER A 384 -9.13 -8.07 20.08
N LYS A 385 -9.68 -6.89 19.76
CA LYS A 385 -10.96 -6.77 19.04
C LYS A 385 -10.87 -7.22 17.57
N TRP A 386 -9.67 -7.38 17.02
CA TRP A 386 -9.43 -7.83 15.65
C TRP A 386 -9.71 -9.32 15.48
N ARG A 387 -10.78 -9.65 14.76
CA ARG A 387 -11.25 -11.03 14.54
C ARG A 387 -10.74 -11.57 13.20
N ARG A 388 -11.06 -12.85 12.91
CA ARG A 388 -10.99 -13.46 11.56
C ARG A 388 -9.71 -13.23 10.75
N ILE A 389 -8.55 -13.21 11.42
CA ILE A 389 -7.25 -12.94 10.77
C ILE A 389 -6.99 -13.81 9.54
N LYS A 390 -7.40 -15.09 9.56
CA LYS A 390 -7.21 -16.01 8.42
C LYS A 390 -8.09 -15.64 7.23
N ASN A 391 -9.34 -15.22 7.46
CA ASN A 391 -10.24 -14.75 6.40
C ASN A 391 -9.74 -13.42 5.85
N ALA A 392 -9.29 -12.51 6.72
CA ALA A 392 -8.81 -11.19 6.34
C ALA A 392 -7.60 -11.29 5.40
N VAL A 393 -6.56 -12.05 5.79
CA VAL A 393 -5.35 -12.17 4.95
C VAL A 393 -5.65 -12.85 3.60
N ALA A 394 -6.56 -13.82 3.57
CA ALA A 394 -6.98 -14.48 2.32
C ALA A 394 -7.75 -13.51 1.41
N LYS A 395 -8.67 -12.74 1.98
CA LYS A 395 -9.46 -11.77 1.21
C LYS A 395 -8.62 -10.60 0.71
N SER A 396 -7.68 -10.12 1.54
CA SER A 396 -6.64 -9.16 1.13
C SER A 396 -5.83 -9.65 -0.08
N SER A 397 -5.48 -10.95 -0.12
CA SER A 397 -4.75 -11.55 -1.25
C SER A 397 -5.59 -11.57 -2.54
N LEU A 398 -6.85 -11.99 -2.45
CA LEU A 398 -7.77 -11.98 -3.61
C LEU A 398 -8.04 -10.56 -4.11
N MET A 399 -8.14 -9.58 -3.20
CA MET A 399 -8.32 -8.18 -3.55
C MET A 399 -7.11 -7.64 -4.31
N ALA A 400 -5.89 -8.01 -3.92
CA ALA A 400 -4.68 -7.61 -4.64
C ALA A 400 -4.75 -8.03 -6.13
N HIS A 401 -5.12 -9.28 -6.42
CA HIS A 401 -5.31 -9.74 -7.80
C HIS A 401 -6.43 -8.98 -8.50
N SER A 402 -7.62 -8.97 -7.91
CA SER A 402 -8.85 -8.48 -8.53
C SER A 402 -8.74 -6.99 -8.88
N HIS A 403 -8.11 -6.20 -8.00
CA HIS A 403 -7.81 -4.80 -8.27
C HIS A 403 -6.83 -4.65 -9.43
N VAL A 404 -5.71 -5.38 -9.40
CA VAL A 404 -4.65 -5.19 -10.39
C VAL A 404 -5.04 -5.66 -11.78
N CYS A 405 -5.74 -6.80 -11.86
CA CYS A 405 -6.26 -7.35 -13.10
C CYS A 405 -7.53 -6.65 -13.60
N GLN A 406 -8.18 -5.81 -12.78
CA GLN A 406 -9.49 -5.20 -13.07
C GLN A 406 -10.55 -6.27 -13.40
N THR A 407 -10.57 -7.35 -12.63
CA THR A 407 -11.53 -8.46 -12.77
C THR A 407 -12.26 -8.71 -11.46
N TYR A 408 -13.49 -9.22 -11.55
CA TYR A 408 -14.25 -9.60 -10.36
C TYR A 408 -13.83 -10.98 -9.82
N TYR A 409 -13.36 -11.87 -10.70
CA TYR A 409 -12.86 -13.19 -10.35
C TYR A 409 -11.40 -13.34 -10.77
N VAL A 410 -10.67 -14.18 -10.06
CA VAL A 410 -9.29 -14.55 -10.42
C VAL A 410 -9.33 -15.54 -11.57
N ASN A 411 -8.67 -15.22 -12.69
CA ASN A 411 -8.40 -16.18 -13.76
C ASN A 411 -7.05 -16.87 -13.46
N PRO A 412 -7.02 -18.19 -13.18
CA PRO A 412 -5.78 -18.92 -12.92
C PRO A 412 -4.74 -18.78 -14.04
N GLU A 413 -5.16 -18.70 -15.30
CA GLU A 413 -4.24 -18.58 -16.44
C GLU A 413 -3.52 -17.22 -16.47
N ASN A 414 -4.19 -16.17 -15.99
CA ASN A 414 -3.65 -14.81 -15.87
C ASN A 414 -3.06 -14.53 -14.46
N ALA A 415 -2.87 -15.57 -13.64
CA ALA A 415 -2.27 -15.46 -12.32
C ALA A 415 -0.90 -16.15 -12.29
N MET A 416 0.02 -15.61 -11.49
CA MET A 416 1.31 -16.23 -11.18
C MET A 416 1.56 -16.25 -9.68
N LEU A 417 2.15 -17.33 -9.20
CA LEU A 417 2.64 -17.45 -7.84
C LEU A 417 4.13 -17.13 -7.78
N ILE A 418 4.47 -16.08 -7.03
CA ILE A 418 5.88 -15.74 -6.72
C ILE A 418 6.31 -16.40 -5.40
N PHE A 419 5.37 -16.55 -4.47
CA PHE A 419 5.62 -17.14 -3.15
C PHE A 419 5.78 -18.66 -3.26
N ASP A 420 6.90 -19.18 -2.75
CA ASP A 420 7.35 -20.58 -2.88
C ASP A 420 6.72 -21.56 -1.88
N GLY A 421 5.76 -21.09 -1.08
CA GLY A 421 5.04 -21.92 -0.12
C GLY A 421 5.84 -22.28 1.14
N SER A 422 7.10 -21.86 1.28
CA SER A 422 7.92 -22.22 2.43
C SER A 422 8.90 -21.12 2.82
N PHE A 423 8.84 -20.65 4.06
CA PHE A 423 9.63 -19.51 4.50
C PHE A 423 10.19 -19.71 5.90
N ALA A 424 11.30 -19.03 6.18
CA ALA A 424 11.82 -18.88 7.53
C ALA A 424 11.06 -17.78 8.28
N THR A 425 10.83 -17.96 9.57
CA THR A 425 10.15 -16.97 10.41
C THR A 425 11.02 -15.78 10.82
N SER A 426 12.33 -15.84 10.57
CA SER A 426 13.32 -14.79 10.87
C SER A 426 14.50 -14.93 9.89
N ALA A 427 15.08 -13.80 9.48
CA ALA A 427 16.29 -13.75 8.65
C ALA A 427 17.56 -13.85 9.50
N ASP A 428 17.50 -13.46 10.77
CA ASP A 428 18.63 -13.51 11.69
C ASP A 428 18.53 -14.73 12.64
N PRO A 429 19.51 -15.66 12.61
CA PRO A 429 19.59 -16.79 13.53
C PRO A 429 20.00 -16.43 14.97
N LYS A 430 20.43 -15.20 15.23
CA LYS A 430 21.00 -14.72 16.50
C LYS A 430 20.24 -13.53 17.14
N GLU A 431 19.47 -12.73 16.39
CA GLU A 431 18.87 -11.47 16.91
C GLU A 431 17.65 -11.62 17.83
N THR A 432 17.13 -12.83 18.05
CA THR A 432 16.06 -13.00 19.03
C THR A 432 16.44 -14.09 20.01
N GLU A 433 16.87 -13.69 21.22
CA GLU A 433 16.96 -14.60 22.37
C GLU A 433 15.62 -15.36 22.60
N ASP A 434 14.51 -14.79 22.10
CA ASP A 434 13.15 -15.32 22.25
C ASP A 434 12.66 -16.24 21.10
N ILE A 435 13.22 -16.18 19.88
CA ILE A 435 12.65 -16.89 18.71
C ILE A 435 13.74 -17.56 17.88
N ARG A 436 13.93 -18.87 18.05
CA ARG A 436 14.71 -19.64 17.08
C ARG A 436 14.00 -19.61 15.72
N PRO A 437 14.67 -19.27 14.60
CA PRO A 437 14.04 -19.31 13.28
C PRO A 437 13.43 -20.68 13.02
N LYS A 438 12.14 -20.70 12.69
CA LYS A 438 11.41 -21.90 12.29
C LYS A 438 11.12 -21.81 10.81
N ARG A 439 11.07 -22.95 10.14
CA ARG A 439 10.54 -23.04 8.79
C ARG A 439 9.04 -23.30 8.88
N ILE A 440 8.26 -22.45 8.23
CA ILE A 440 6.83 -22.67 8.05
C ILE A 440 6.60 -23.11 6.62
N GLU A 441 5.95 -24.25 6.46
CA GLU A 441 5.52 -24.75 5.17
C GLU A 441 4.01 -24.55 5.05
N ALA A 442 3.57 -23.95 3.95
CA ALA A 442 2.17 -23.89 3.59
C ALA A 442 1.65 -25.32 3.50
N ASN A 443 0.60 -25.62 4.26
CA ASN A 443 0.04 -26.95 4.28
C ASN A 443 -0.47 -27.29 2.87
N LYS A 444 0.02 -28.38 2.26
CA LYS A 444 -0.44 -28.83 0.93
C LYS A 444 -1.96 -29.01 0.83
N SER A 445 -2.63 -29.28 1.96
CA SER A 445 -4.09 -29.39 2.05
C SER A 445 -4.83 -28.07 2.26
N ASN A 446 -4.14 -27.00 2.71
CA ASN A 446 -4.72 -25.66 2.91
C ASN A 446 -3.67 -24.57 2.57
N PRO A 447 -3.29 -24.42 1.28
CA PRO A 447 -2.19 -23.57 0.87
C PRO A 447 -2.55 -22.07 0.82
N GLY A 448 -3.82 -21.70 0.97
CA GLY A 448 -4.30 -20.33 0.83
C GLY A 448 -3.93 -19.42 1.99
N ALA A 449 -3.74 -19.95 3.21
CA ALA A 449 -3.17 -19.17 4.31
C ALA A 449 -2.52 -20.04 5.39
N ALA A 450 -1.32 -19.67 5.80
CA ALA A 450 -0.60 -20.26 6.93
C ALA A 450 -0.66 -19.33 8.15
N CYS A 451 -0.91 -19.88 9.33
CA CYS A 451 -0.97 -19.11 10.57
C CYS A 451 -0.19 -19.80 11.69
N TRP A 452 0.46 -19.01 12.54
CA TRP A 452 1.14 -19.48 13.74
C TRP A 452 0.93 -18.51 14.90
N THR A 453 1.38 -18.92 16.08
CA THR A 453 1.43 -18.09 17.29
C THR A 453 2.88 -17.92 17.70
N GLU A 454 3.18 -16.74 18.21
CA GLU A 454 4.43 -16.45 18.90
C GLU A 454 4.13 -15.54 20.11
N THR A 455 5.01 -15.57 21.10
CA THR A 455 5.00 -14.63 22.23
C THR A 455 6.12 -13.64 21.99
N ILE A 456 5.77 -12.36 21.85
CA ILE A 456 6.74 -11.28 21.67
C ILE A 456 6.93 -10.61 23.02
N TYR A 457 8.17 -10.63 23.52
CA TYR A 457 8.52 -9.89 24.73
C TYR A 457 8.79 -8.42 24.39
N VAL A 458 8.03 -7.53 25.04
CA VAL A 458 8.19 -6.08 24.96
C VAL A 458 8.66 -5.59 26.32
N SER A 459 9.97 -5.38 26.45
CA SER A 459 10.64 -5.25 27.75
C SER A 459 10.35 -6.49 28.60
N SER A 460 9.61 -6.38 29.72
CA SER A 460 9.22 -7.52 30.57
C SER A 460 7.78 -8.00 30.34
N ASN A 461 7.06 -7.44 29.35
CA ASN A 461 5.66 -7.78 29.09
C ASN A 461 5.59 -8.83 27.97
N PRO A 462 5.12 -10.07 28.26
CA PRO A 462 4.87 -11.05 27.22
C PRO A 462 3.56 -10.74 26.49
N ILE A 463 3.60 -10.69 25.16
CA ILE A 463 2.40 -10.45 24.33
C ILE A 463 2.23 -11.61 23.36
N ASP A 464 1.15 -12.35 23.52
CA ASP A 464 0.80 -13.41 22.59
C ASP A 464 0.19 -12.83 21.32
N VAL A 465 0.79 -13.14 20.18
CA VAL A 465 0.30 -12.72 18.87
C VAL A 465 -0.04 -13.93 18.00
N LYS A 466 -0.96 -13.73 17.07
CA LYS A 466 -1.23 -14.64 15.97
C LYS A 466 -0.85 -13.95 14.69
N ILE A 467 -0.03 -14.61 13.88
CA ILE A 467 0.39 -14.12 12.58
C ILE A 467 -0.19 -15.04 11.52
N CYS A 468 -0.71 -14.47 10.44
CA CYS A 468 -1.13 -15.21 9.26
C CYS A 468 -0.55 -14.58 8.00
N ILE A 469 -0.18 -15.43 7.05
CA ILE A 469 0.30 -15.06 5.73
C ILE A 469 -0.55 -15.74 4.66
N ALA A 470 -0.81 -15.05 3.56
CA ALA A 470 -1.41 -15.61 2.36
C ALA A 470 -0.57 -15.24 1.13
N PRO A 471 -0.28 -16.19 0.21
CA PRO A 471 0.33 -15.86 -1.07
C PRO A 471 -0.61 -14.97 -1.89
N VAL A 472 -0.06 -14.03 -2.65
CA VAL A 472 -0.80 -13.26 -3.65
C VAL A 472 -0.75 -13.99 -4.99
N LEU A 473 -1.91 -14.12 -5.62
CA LEU A 473 -2.02 -14.56 -7.01
C LEU A 473 -1.73 -13.35 -7.90
N VAL A 474 -0.46 -13.12 -8.23
CA VAL A 474 -0.05 -11.89 -8.93
C VAL A 474 -0.61 -11.88 -10.34
N CYS A 475 -1.22 -10.77 -10.74
CA CYS A 475 -1.74 -10.57 -12.09
C CYS A 475 -0.59 -10.53 -13.09
N LYS A 476 -0.60 -11.38 -14.13
CA LYS A 476 0.42 -11.34 -15.19
C LYS A 476 0.26 -10.08 -16.05
N ASP A 477 -0.99 -9.75 -16.39
CA ASP A 477 -1.33 -8.58 -17.21
C ASP A 477 -1.92 -7.43 -16.38
N ALA A 478 -1.08 -6.75 -15.60
CA ALA A 478 -1.51 -5.63 -14.76
C ALA A 478 -2.19 -4.51 -15.56
N LYS A 479 -3.39 -4.12 -15.12
CA LYS A 479 -4.21 -3.06 -15.73
C LYS A 479 -4.29 -1.79 -14.89
N LYS A 480 -4.22 -1.92 -13.56
CA LYS A 480 -4.28 -0.79 -12.62
C LYS A 480 -3.45 -1.08 -11.39
N THR A 481 -2.52 -0.20 -11.02
CA THR A 481 -1.68 -0.41 -9.83
C THR A 481 -1.90 0.64 -8.74
N VAL A 482 -2.37 1.84 -9.11
CA VAL A 482 -2.76 2.88 -8.16
C VAL A 482 -3.91 2.42 -7.27
N GLY A 483 -3.84 2.75 -5.98
CA GLY A 483 -4.85 2.41 -4.97
C GLY A 483 -4.92 0.94 -4.57
N ALA A 484 -3.96 0.09 -4.99
CA ALA A 484 -3.97 -1.33 -4.65
C ALA A 484 -3.85 -1.55 -3.13
N GLY A 485 -2.90 -0.88 -2.47
CA GLY A 485 -2.71 -0.93 -1.01
C GLY A 485 -3.99 -0.55 -0.25
N ASP A 486 -4.57 0.60 -0.59
CA ASP A 486 -5.81 1.09 0.02
C ASP A 486 -6.97 0.08 -0.06
N ASN A 487 -7.16 -0.55 -1.24
CA ASN A 487 -8.19 -1.58 -1.41
C ASN A 487 -7.89 -2.82 -0.56
N ILE A 488 -6.62 -3.25 -0.53
CA ILE A 488 -6.16 -4.42 0.22
C ILE A 488 -6.35 -4.22 1.74
N SER A 489 -5.93 -3.06 2.25
CA SER A 489 -6.06 -2.67 3.66
C SER A 489 -7.52 -2.50 4.06
N ALA A 490 -8.34 -1.82 3.25
CA ALA A 490 -9.77 -1.65 3.49
C ALA A 490 -10.51 -2.99 3.61
N VAL A 491 -10.27 -3.93 2.70
CA VAL A 491 -10.84 -5.29 2.79
C VAL A 491 -10.35 -6.03 4.03
N GLY A 492 -9.05 -5.89 4.33
CA GLY A 492 -8.42 -6.47 5.52
C GLY A 492 -9.12 -6.02 6.80
N VAL A 493 -9.24 -4.71 7.02
CA VAL A 493 -9.87 -4.17 8.24
C VAL A 493 -11.38 -4.47 8.30
N ALA A 494 -12.11 -4.33 7.19
CA ALA A 494 -13.55 -4.62 7.14
C ALA A 494 -13.89 -6.09 7.44
N THR A 495 -12.97 -7.00 7.18
CA THR A 495 -13.13 -8.43 7.49
C THR A 495 -12.95 -8.73 8.98
N GLN A 496 -12.17 -7.90 9.69
CA GLN A 496 -11.75 -8.16 11.07
C GLN A 496 -12.62 -7.48 12.13
N ILE A 497 -13.53 -6.60 11.73
CA ILE A 497 -14.48 -5.90 12.61
C ILE A 497 -15.86 -6.58 12.65
#